data_AF-A0A090X062-F1
#
_entry.id   AF-A0A090X062-F1
#
_cell.length_a   1.000
_cell.length_b   1.000
_cell.length_c   1.000
_cell.angle_alpha   90.00
_cell.angle_beta   90.00
_cell.angle_gamma   90.00
#
_symmetry.space_group_name_H-M   'P 1'
#
loop_
_entity.id
_entity.type
_entity.pdbx_description
1 polymer ?
#
loop_
_entity_poly.entity_id
_entity_poly.type
_entity_poly.pdbx_seq_one_letter_code
_entity_poly.pdbx_strand_id
1 'polypeptide(L)'
;MKNNIILFTILTGILFSSCDAALDVQPENYLFEDQLVTDDKSAQTSLVGVYTQLNWTYYQYLEVMLPLMDGSLTTTNSTWIFGEASDNSFDSSQVSLNTVYEWPYYITNSANATISAVTDNASVSAGEHDRILSEAIF
;
A
#
# COMPACT_ATOMS: atom_id res chain seq x y z
N MET A 1 51.23 29.08 -18.88
CA MET A 1 49.84 29.23 -19.36
C MET A 1 49.22 27.90 -19.78
N LYS A 2 49.85 27.08 -20.64
CA LYS A 2 49.38 25.73 -21.02
C LYS A 2 49.17 24.77 -19.82
N ASN A 3 50.08 24.74 -18.85
CA ASN A 3 49.92 23.92 -17.63
C ASN A 3 48.72 24.33 -16.76
N ASN A 4 48.39 25.62 -16.71
CA ASN A 4 47.29 26.11 -15.88
C ASN A 4 45.93 25.75 -16.52
N ILE A 5 45.86 25.67 -17.85
CA ILE A 5 44.66 25.26 -18.58
C ILE A 5 44.38 23.76 -18.35
N ILE A 6 45.42 22.91 -18.41
CA ILE A 6 45.28 21.47 -18.15
C ILE A 6 44.78 21.21 -16.72
N LEU A 7 45.35 21.93 -15.74
CA LEU A 7 44.93 21.82 -14.34
C LEU A 7 43.46 22.23 -14.16
N PHE A 8 43.03 23.27 -14.87
CA PHE A 8 41.65 23.77 -14.82
C PHE A 8 40.66 22.77 -15.44
N THR A 9 41.02 22.12 -16.56
CA THR A 9 40.21 21.11 -17.23
C THR A 9 40.06 19.83 -16.40
N ILE A 10 41.11 19.40 -15.71
CA ILE A 10 41.05 18.25 -14.80
C ILE A 10 40.16 18.55 -13.60
N LEU A 11 40.28 19.77 -13.04
CA LEU A 11 39.48 20.19 -11.89
C LEU A 11 37.98 20.28 -12.25
N THR A 12 37.64 20.75 -13.46
CA THR A 12 36.24 20.77 -13.91
C THR A 12 35.69 19.37 -14.15
N GLY A 13 36.48 18.45 -14.71
CA GLY A 13 36.05 17.05 -14.91
C GLY A 13 35.66 16.33 -13.61
N ILE A 14 36.38 16.58 -12.52
CA ILE A 14 36.12 15.96 -11.20
C ILE A 14 34.85 16.55 -10.55
N LEU A 15 34.55 17.83 -10.79
CA LEU A 15 33.38 18.50 -10.22
C LEU A 15 32.05 18.08 -10.90
N PHE A 16 32.10 17.60 -12.15
CA PHE A 16 30.89 17.12 -12.85
C PHE A 16 30.60 15.63 -12.62
N SER A 17 31.56 14.82 -12.14
CA SER A 17 31.35 13.39 -11.86
C SER A 17 30.71 13.09 -10.50
N SER A 18 30.54 14.08 -9.62
CA SER A 18 29.96 13.89 -8.28
C SER A 18 28.50 14.30 -8.15
N CYS A 19 27.84 14.71 -9.24
CA CYS A 19 26.45 15.20 -9.22
C CYS A 19 25.41 14.07 -9.33
N ASP A 20 25.79 12.88 -9.79
CA ASP A 20 24.86 11.76 -9.99
C ASP A 20 24.21 11.33 -8.67
N ALA A 21 24.96 11.27 -7.57
CA ALA A 21 24.43 10.92 -6.25
C ALA A 21 23.49 11.98 -5.64
N ALA A 22 23.55 13.24 -6.13
CA ALA A 22 22.63 14.30 -5.71
C ALA A 22 21.31 14.29 -6.50
N LEU A 23 21.28 13.60 -7.65
CA LEU A 23 20.09 13.40 -8.45
C LEU A 23 19.34 12.11 -8.04
N ASP A 24 20.08 11.09 -7.58
CA ASP A 24 19.52 9.82 -7.07
C ASP A 24 19.26 9.85 -5.56
N VAL A 25 18.57 10.89 -5.07
CA VAL A 25 18.15 10.96 -3.66
C VAL A 25 17.01 9.97 -3.42
N GLN A 26 17.32 8.89 -2.73
CA GLN A 26 16.33 7.90 -2.31
C GLN A 26 15.52 8.44 -1.11
N PRO A 27 14.21 8.15 -1.01
CA PRO A 27 13.41 8.55 0.15
C PRO A 27 13.85 7.80 1.40
N GLU A 28 14.05 8.48 2.53
CA GLU A 28 14.56 7.87 3.76
C GLU A 28 13.59 6.86 4.43
N ASN A 29 12.29 6.94 4.11
CA ASN A 29 11.24 6.10 4.73
C ASN A 29 10.45 5.28 3.70
N TYR A 30 11.08 4.91 2.58
CA TYR A 30 10.46 4.11 1.54
C TYR A 30 11.27 2.83 1.31
N LEU A 31 10.58 1.68 1.28
CA LEU A 31 11.16 0.42 0.82
C LEU A 31 10.74 0.23 -0.63
N PHE A 32 11.70 0.03 -1.51
CA PHE A 32 11.43 -0.38 -2.90
C PHE A 32 10.94 -1.82 -2.94
N GLU A 33 10.21 -2.19 -4.01
CA GLU A 33 9.59 -3.52 -4.16
C GLU A 33 10.58 -4.68 -4.00
N ASP A 34 11.81 -4.51 -4.47
CA ASP A 34 12.89 -5.50 -4.36
C ASP A 34 13.48 -5.63 -2.94
N GLN A 35 13.16 -4.69 -2.04
CA GLN A 35 13.61 -4.65 -0.66
C GLN A 35 12.51 -4.98 0.36
N LEU A 36 11.27 -5.17 -0.12
CA LEU A 36 10.09 -5.37 0.72
C LEU A 36 10.07 -6.74 1.40
N VAL A 37 10.52 -7.80 0.71
CA VAL A 37 10.55 -9.18 1.22
C VAL A 37 11.91 -9.81 0.93
N THR A 38 12.76 -9.83 1.95
CA THR A 38 14.15 -10.33 1.88
C THR A 38 14.41 -11.54 2.77
N ASP A 39 13.46 -11.88 3.65
CA ASP A 39 13.49 -13.01 4.58
C ASP A 39 12.06 -13.34 5.09
N ASP A 40 11.93 -14.39 5.90
CA ASP A 40 10.66 -14.78 6.54
C ASP A 40 10.01 -13.64 7.34
N LYS A 41 10.82 -12.81 8.01
CA LYS A 41 10.30 -11.76 8.89
C LYS A 41 9.68 -10.62 8.08
N SER A 42 10.33 -10.21 7.01
CA SER A 42 9.83 -9.20 6.08
C SER A 42 8.63 -9.71 5.28
N ALA A 43 8.61 -11.00 4.91
CA ALA A 43 7.44 -11.66 4.33
C ALA A 43 6.23 -11.62 5.29
N GLN A 44 6.44 -12.00 6.56
CA GLN A 44 5.42 -11.91 7.59
C GLN A 44 4.96 -10.46 7.82
N THR A 45 5.89 -9.50 7.82
CA THR A 45 5.58 -8.08 7.97
C THR A 45 4.68 -7.58 6.84
N SER A 46 4.94 -8.02 5.60
CA SER A 46 4.09 -7.73 4.44
C SER A 46 2.65 -8.22 4.65
N LEU A 47 2.47 -9.48 5.07
CA LEU A 47 1.16 -10.04 5.38
C LEU A 47 0.46 -9.31 6.56
N VAL A 48 1.20 -8.92 7.59
CA VAL A 48 0.66 -8.09 8.68
C VAL A 48 0.14 -6.74 8.16
N GLY A 49 0.79 -6.17 7.15
CA GLY A 49 0.30 -4.96 6.46
C GLY A 49 -1.05 -5.16 5.78
N VAL A 50 -1.28 -6.33 5.16
CA VAL A 50 -2.58 -6.70 4.58
C VAL A 50 -3.65 -6.78 5.67
N TYR A 51 -3.38 -7.53 6.74
CA TYR A 51 -4.32 -7.64 7.87
C TYR A 51 -4.57 -6.31 8.57
N THR A 52 -3.59 -5.42 8.63
CA THR A 52 -3.76 -4.09 9.22
C THR A 52 -4.77 -3.27 8.42
N GLN A 53 -4.71 -3.30 7.09
CA GLN A 53 -5.68 -2.63 6.21
C GLN A 53 -7.07 -3.26 6.30
N LEU A 54 -7.13 -4.60 6.36
CA LEU A 54 -8.37 -5.32 6.54
C LEU A 54 -9.05 -4.95 7.87
N ASN A 55 -8.30 -4.98 8.97
CA ASN A 55 -8.79 -4.61 10.29
C ASN A 55 -9.25 -3.15 10.35
N TRP A 56 -8.52 -2.23 9.71
CA TRP A 56 -8.93 -0.83 9.60
C TRP A 56 -10.28 -0.67 8.89
N THR A 57 -10.55 -1.47 7.86
CA THR A 57 -11.82 -1.47 7.12
C THR A 57 -12.96 -2.01 7.98
N TYR A 58 -12.73 -3.07 8.76
CA TYR A 58 -13.73 -3.59 9.71
C TYR A 58 -14.11 -2.55 10.78
N TYR A 59 -13.18 -1.71 11.24
CA TYR A 59 -13.50 -0.62 12.17
C TYR A 59 -14.41 0.46 11.59
N GLN A 60 -14.69 0.43 10.28
CA GLN A 60 -15.62 1.35 9.65
C GLN A 60 -17.08 0.88 9.78
N TYR A 61 -17.34 -0.35 10.25
CA TYR A 61 -18.70 -0.90 10.45
C TYR A 61 -19.58 -0.91 9.20
N LEU A 62 -18.98 -1.06 8.01
CA LEU A 62 -19.72 -1.03 6.74
C LEU A 62 -20.77 -2.14 6.62
N GLU A 63 -20.63 -3.23 7.37
CA GLU A 63 -21.61 -4.32 7.43
C GLU A 63 -22.99 -3.87 7.95
N VAL A 64 -23.07 -2.76 8.69
CA VAL A 64 -24.35 -2.24 9.21
C VAL A 64 -25.17 -1.52 8.13
N MET A 65 -24.58 -1.22 6.96
CA MET A 65 -25.30 -0.59 5.86
C MET A 65 -26.47 -1.44 5.36
N LEU A 66 -26.27 -2.77 5.22
CA LEU A 66 -27.31 -3.66 4.70
C LEU A 66 -28.55 -3.69 5.62
N PRO A 67 -28.40 -3.86 6.96
CA PRO A 67 -29.51 -3.70 7.90
C PRO A 67 -30.18 -2.32 7.90
N LEU A 68 -29.44 -1.24 7.61
CA LEU A 68 -30.03 0.10 7.50
C LEU A 68 -30.87 0.22 6.22
N MET A 69 -30.40 -0.34 5.10
CA MET A 69 -31.09 -0.32 3.82
C MET A 69 -32.37 -1.16 3.82
N ASP A 70 -32.35 -2.33 4.45
CA ASP A 70 -33.51 -3.21 4.55
C ASP A 70 -34.50 -2.84 5.68
N GLY A 71 -34.12 -1.87 6.52
CA GLY A 71 -34.93 -1.34 7.61
C GLY A 71 -34.95 -2.20 8.88
N SER A 72 -34.16 -3.27 8.96
CA SER A 72 -34.00 -4.09 10.17
C SER A 72 -33.22 -3.37 11.28
N LEU A 73 -32.41 -2.38 10.91
CA LEU A 73 -31.78 -1.41 11.79
C LEU A 73 -32.29 0.00 11.49
N THR A 74 -32.57 0.77 12.53
CA THR A 74 -32.94 2.18 12.42
C THR A 74 -31.90 3.06 13.09
N THR A 75 -31.68 4.25 12.54
CA THR A 75 -30.79 5.26 13.12
C THR A 75 -31.55 6.55 13.41
N THR A 76 -31.08 7.32 14.39
CA THR A 76 -31.65 8.63 14.73
C THR A 76 -30.86 9.79 14.15
N ASN A 77 -29.55 9.64 13.89
CA ASN A 77 -28.66 10.71 13.44
C ASN A 77 -27.43 10.16 12.68
N SER A 78 -27.65 9.23 11.74
CA SER A 78 -26.54 8.79 10.88
C SER A 78 -26.19 9.86 9.85
N THR A 79 -24.90 10.02 9.60
CA THR A 79 -24.36 10.85 8.52
C THR A 79 -23.55 9.98 7.57
N TRP A 80 -23.08 10.58 6.47
CA TRP A 80 -22.25 9.90 5.47
C TRP A 80 -22.97 8.65 4.89
N ILE A 81 -22.24 7.59 4.57
CA ILE A 81 -22.78 6.40 3.90
C ILE A 81 -23.89 5.70 4.71
N PHE A 82 -23.90 5.85 6.05
CA PHE A 82 -24.94 5.23 6.90
C PHE A 82 -26.27 5.99 6.86
N GLY A 83 -26.23 7.31 6.71
CA GLY A 83 -27.44 8.11 6.47
C GLY A 83 -28.02 7.81 5.08
N GLU A 84 -27.14 7.77 4.08
CA GLU A 84 -27.50 7.38 2.71
C GLU A 84 -28.10 5.97 2.65
N ALA A 85 -27.55 5.02 3.40
CA ALA A 85 -28.08 3.67 3.55
C ALA A 85 -29.48 3.65 4.18
N SER A 86 -29.67 4.36 5.30
CA SER A 86 -30.96 4.43 6.00
C SER A 86 -32.07 5.04 5.14
N ASP A 87 -31.74 6.04 4.32
CA ASP A 87 -32.69 6.73 3.46
C ASP A 87 -32.78 6.10 2.06
N ASN A 88 -31.98 5.07 1.77
CA ASN A 88 -31.79 4.47 0.44
C ASN A 88 -31.54 5.54 -0.65
N SER A 89 -30.68 6.51 -0.36
CA SER A 89 -30.48 7.73 -1.17
C SER A 89 -29.12 7.82 -1.86
N PHE A 90 -28.46 6.68 -2.10
CA PHE A 90 -27.15 6.62 -2.74
C PHE A 90 -27.13 7.30 -4.12
N ASP A 91 -26.10 8.11 -4.35
CA ASP A 91 -25.84 8.75 -5.63
C ASP A 91 -24.40 8.44 -6.07
N SER A 92 -24.24 8.07 -7.35
CA SER A 92 -22.95 7.64 -7.92
C SER A 92 -21.87 8.72 -7.94
N SER A 93 -22.23 9.99 -7.79
CA SER A 93 -21.29 11.11 -7.72
C SER A 93 -20.75 11.36 -6.30
N GLN A 94 -21.29 10.70 -5.29
CA GLN A 94 -20.90 10.91 -3.90
C GLN A 94 -19.54 10.30 -3.60
N VAL A 95 -18.73 11.07 -2.88
CA VAL A 95 -17.38 10.64 -2.44
C VAL A 95 -17.47 9.46 -1.46
N SER A 96 -18.54 9.38 -0.66
CA SER A 96 -18.81 8.29 0.29
C SER A 96 -18.83 6.93 -0.42
N LEU A 97 -19.61 6.82 -1.49
CA LEU A 97 -19.77 5.59 -2.25
C LEU A 97 -18.47 5.19 -2.95
N ASN A 98 -17.76 6.15 -3.57
CA ASN A 98 -16.45 5.88 -4.18
C ASN A 98 -15.43 5.37 -3.16
N THR A 99 -15.37 6.02 -2.00
CA THR A 99 -14.47 5.63 -0.90
C THR A 99 -14.71 4.20 -0.46
N VAL A 100 -15.97 3.83 -0.22
CA VAL A 100 -16.36 2.48 0.21
C VAL A 100 -16.08 1.44 -0.87
N TYR A 101 -16.23 1.81 -2.15
CA TYR A 101 -15.92 0.94 -3.27
C TYR A 101 -14.41 0.69 -3.43
N GLU A 102 -13.56 1.69 -3.16
CA GLU A 102 -12.11 1.59 -3.34
C GLU A 102 -11.40 0.82 -2.23
N TRP A 103 -11.87 0.88 -0.98
CA TRP A 103 -11.19 0.25 0.16
C TRP A 103 -10.89 -1.25 0.00
N PRO A 104 -11.82 -2.09 -0.49
CA PRO A 104 -11.52 -3.48 -0.79
C PRO A 104 -10.36 -3.64 -1.77
N TYR A 105 -10.26 -2.79 -2.79
CA TYR A 105 -9.18 -2.85 -3.77
C TYR A 105 -7.83 -2.47 -3.19
N TYR A 106 -7.76 -1.58 -2.19
CA TYR A 106 -6.50 -1.31 -1.49
C TYR A 106 -5.99 -2.57 -0.77
N ILE A 107 -6.88 -3.29 -0.09
CA ILE A 107 -6.55 -4.56 0.58
C ILE A 107 -6.12 -5.61 -0.46
N THR A 108 -6.91 -5.80 -1.53
CA THR A 108 -6.59 -6.76 -2.60
C THR A 108 -5.26 -6.44 -3.27
N ASN A 109 -4.97 -5.17 -3.55
CA ASN A 109 -3.70 -4.77 -4.13
C ASN A 109 -2.53 -5.06 -3.19
N SER A 110 -2.69 -4.79 -1.89
CA SER A 110 -1.68 -5.13 -0.89
C SER A 110 -1.46 -6.65 -0.80
N ALA A 111 -2.53 -7.44 -0.82
CA ALA A 111 -2.44 -8.90 -0.82
C ALA A 111 -1.73 -9.43 -2.07
N ASN A 112 -2.06 -8.90 -3.25
CA ASN A 112 -1.41 -9.25 -4.50
C ASN A 112 0.09 -8.90 -4.49
N ALA A 113 0.48 -7.76 -3.92
CA ALA A 113 1.87 -7.39 -3.75
C ALA A 113 2.61 -8.38 -2.82
N THR A 114 2.00 -8.75 -1.69
CA THR A 114 2.55 -9.78 -0.79
C THR A 114 2.70 -11.13 -1.49
N ILE A 115 1.68 -11.58 -2.23
CA ILE A 115 1.71 -12.82 -3.01
C ILE A 115 2.85 -12.79 -4.02
N SER A 116 2.97 -11.69 -4.79
CA SER A 116 4.03 -11.54 -5.79
C SER A 116 5.42 -11.52 -5.16
N ALA A 117 5.59 -10.93 -3.98
CA ALA A 117 6.88 -10.80 -3.32
C ALA A 117 7.35 -12.11 -2.66
N VAL A 118 6.43 -13.02 -2.34
CA VAL A 118 6.72 -14.33 -1.75
C VAL A 118 6.82 -15.43 -2.81
N THR A 119 6.08 -15.31 -3.92
CA THR A 119 6.14 -16.27 -5.03
C THR A 119 7.55 -16.33 -5.60
N ASP A 120 8.08 -17.55 -5.74
CA ASP A 120 9.44 -17.82 -6.24
C ASP A 120 10.58 -17.16 -5.43
N ASN A 121 10.31 -16.66 -4.22
CA ASN A 121 11.31 -16.04 -3.37
C ASN A 121 12.05 -17.08 -2.51
N ALA A 122 13.25 -17.47 -2.94
CA ALA A 122 14.08 -18.46 -2.26
C ALA A 122 14.56 -18.05 -0.86
N SER A 123 14.43 -16.77 -0.50
CA SER A 123 14.77 -16.25 0.84
C SER A 123 13.66 -16.46 1.86
N VAL A 124 12.46 -16.89 1.42
CA VAL A 124 11.33 -17.25 2.28
C VAL A 124 11.29 -18.77 2.43
N SER A 125 11.19 -19.25 3.65
CA SER A 125 11.11 -20.68 3.96
C SER A 125 9.81 -21.28 3.41
N ALA A 126 9.84 -22.54 2.99
CA ALA A 126 8.66 -23.19 2.39
C ALA A 126 7.42 -23.16 3.29
N GLY A 127 7.60 -23.29 4.61
CA GLY A 127 6.51 -23.20 5.57
C GLY A 127 5.87 -21.80 5.62
N GLU A 128 6.69 -20.75 5.61
CA GLU A 128 6.19 -19.37 5.59
C GLU A 128 5.59 -19.00 4.23
N HIS A 129 6.20 -19.47 3.14
CA HIS A 129 5.66 -19.32 1.79
C HIS A 129 4.22 -19.86 1.72
N ASP A 130 4.02 -21.13 2.09
CA ASP A 130 2.71 -21.79 1.98
C ASP A 130 1.67 -21.14 2.90
N ARG A 131 2.09 -20.76 4.11
CA ARG A 131 1.23 -20.05 5.07
C ARG A 131 0.79 -18.70 4.52
N ILE A 132 1.74 -17.86 4.09
CA ILE A 132 1.46 -16.51 3.61
C ILE A 132 0.61 -16.54 2.34
N LEU A 133 0.90 -17.45 1.40
CA LEU A 133 0.10 -17.60 0.19
C LEU A 133 -1.34 -17.99 0.52
N SER A 134 -1.53 -18.94 1.44
CA SER A 134 -2.87 -19.39 1.86
C SER A 134 -3.66 -18.27 2.53
N GLU A 135 -3.02 -17.51 3.43
CA GLU A 135 -3.66 -16.41 4.15
C GLU A 135 -3.95 -15.19 3.26
N ALA A 136 -3.05 -14.84 2.34
CA ALA A 136 -3.25 -13.69 1.46
C ALA A 136 -4.33 -13.95 0.38
N ILE A 137 -4.59 -15.21 0.03
CA ILE A 137 -5.65 -15.61 -0.90
C ILE A 137 -7.02 -15.67 -0.21
N PHE A 138 -7.05 -15.98 1.08
CA PHE A 138 -8.28 -16.08 1.89
C PHE A 138 -8.87 -14.71 2.23
#